data_AF-A0A950ENA3-F1
#
_entry.id   AF-A0A950ENA3-F1
#
_cell.length_a   1.000
_cell.length_b   1.000
_cell.length_c   1.000
_cell.angle_alpha   90.00
_cell.angle_beta   90.00
_cell.angle_gamma   90.00
#
_symmetry.space_group_name_H-M   'P 1'
#
loop_
_entity.id
_entity.type
_entity.pdbx_description
1 polymer ?
#
loop_
_entity_poly.entity_id
_entity_poly.type
_entity_poly.pdbx_seq_one_letter_code
_entity_poly.pdbx_strand_id
1 'polypeptide(L)'
;MPWCEECSKFWTPTSMSRDGSCPTCGRVIAEPAKVPWHFKLLVVATVLYLGFRAWQGIVLAEEHGVLVYVLVALAVLGVGAWALVRRAHRNSAA
;
A
#
# COMPACT_ATOMS: atom_id res chain seq x y z
N MET A 1 -2.67 4.42 24.41
CA MET A 1 -1.71 5.54 24.40
C MET A 1 -0.33 4.98 24.79
N PRO A 2 0.63 4.89 23.87
CA PRO A 2 1.88 4.17 24.10
C PRO A 2 2.82 4.94 25.05
N TRP A 3 2.96 4.39 26.25
CA TRP A 3 3.84 4.88 27.31
C TRP A 3 5.06 3.98 27.43
N CYS A 4 6.23 4.57 27.63
CA CYS A 4 7.47 3.84 27.85
C CYS A 4 7.89 3.99 29.32
N GLU A 5 7.81 2.89 30.10
CA GLU A 5 8.16 2.91 31.53
C GLU A 5 9.63 3.28 31.75
N GLU A 6 10.55 2.76 30.93
CA GLU A 6 11.99 3.00 31.09
C GLU A 6 12.40 4.46 30.87
N CYS A 7 11.66 5.19 30.05
CA CYS A 7 11.95 6.59 29.72
C CYS A 7 10.98 7.55 30.39
N SER A 8 10.01 7.02 31.16
CA SER A 8 8.91 7.76 31.79
C SER A 8 8.29 8.82 30.86
N LYS A 9 8.08 8.44 29.59
CA LYS A 9 7.69 9.36 28.52
C LYS A 9 6.61 8.78 27.63
N PHE A 10 5.65 9.63 27.28
CA PHE A 10 4.62 9.36 26.29
C PHE A 10 5.15 9.62 24.87
N TRP A 11 4.92 8.67 23.97
CA TRP A 11 5.31 8.79 22.56
C TRP A 11 4.08 8.92 21.66
N THR A 12 4.10 9.86 20.72
CA THR A 12 3.07 9.94 19.68
C THR A 12 3.41 9.00 18.53
N PRO A 13 2.43 8.46 17.79
CA PRO A 13 2.69 7.57 16.65
C PRO A 13 3.63 8.14 15.57
N THR A 14 3.76 9.47 15.49
CA THR A 14 4.66 10.16 14.56
C THR A 14 6.09 10.33 15.07
N SER A 15 6.35 10.11 16.37
CA SER A 15 7.66 10.26 17.01
C SER A 15 8.30 8.94 17.42
N MET A 16 7.65 7.80 17.14
CA MET A 16 8.18 6.45 17.35
C MET A 16 8.58 5.78 16.04
N SER A 17 9.29 4.66 16.12
CA SER A 17 9.61 3.86 14.93
C SER A 17 8.34 3.21 14.34
N ARG A 18 8.38 2.85 13.05
CA ARG A 18 7.23 2.20 12.38
C ARG A 18 6.89 0.82 12.94
N ASP A 19 7.87 0.19 13.57
CA ASP A 19 7.74 -1.12 14.21
C ASP A 19 7.10 -1.01 15.60
N GLY A 20 6.83 0.22 16.08
CA GLY A 20 6.25 0.47 17.39
C GLY A 20 7.28 0.45 18.53
N SER A 21 8.58 0.53 18.21
CA SER A 21 9.66 0.59 19.19
C SER A 21 9.97 2.03 19.64
N CYS A 22 10.35 2.15 20.92
CA CYS A 22 10.85 3.39 21.50
C CYS A 22 12.22 3.72 20.89
N PRO A 23 12.42 4.93 20.31
CA PRO A 23 13.68 5.30 19.69
C PRO A 23 14.84 5.49 20.69
N THR A 24 14.54 5.64 21.98
CA THR A 24 15.55 5.84 23.03
C THR A 24 16.08 4.53 23.61
N CYS A 25 15.18 3.60 23.96
CA CYS A 25 15.55 2.34 24.63
C CYS A 25 15.35 1.08 23.76
N GLY A 26 14.77 1.21 22.57
CA GLY A 26 14.58 0.11 21.61
C GLY A 26 13.44 -0.86 21.92
N ARG A 27 12.76 -0.75 23.08
CA ARG A 27 11.66 -1.64 23.46
C ARG A 27 10.42 -1.42 22.60
N VAL A 28 9.73 -2.50 22.23
CA VAL A 28 8.44 -2.45 21.54
C VAL A 28 7.34 -2.06 22.54
N ILE A 29 6.71 -0.90 22.31
CA ILE A 29 5.68 -0.32 23.20
C ILE A 29 4.33 -0.10 22.49
N ALA A 30 4.29 -0.34 21.18
CA ALA A 30 3.09 -0.22 20.36
C ALA A 30 3.08 -1.30 19.26
N GLU A 31 1.89 -1.57 18.73
CA GLU A 31 1.78 -2.37 17.51
C GLU A 31 2.30 -1.60 16.29
N PRO A 32 2.85 -2.30 15.29
CA PRO A 32 3.35 -1.67 14.08
C PRO A 32 2.23 -0.95 13.32
N ALA A 33 2.58 0.17 12.68
CA ALA A 33 1.63 0.98 11.94
C ALA A 33 1.02 0.18 10.76
N LYS A 34 -0.25 -0.24 10.90
CA LYS A 34 -0.96 -1.02 9.87
C LYS A 34 -1.85 -0.11 9.02
N VAL A 35 -1.72 -0.22 7.70
CA VAL A 35 -2.59 0.49 6.76
C VAL A 35 -4.03 -0.04 6.89
N PRO A 36 -5.04 0.82 7.11
CA PRO A 36 -6.42 0.38 7.28
C PRO A 36 -6.94 -0.31 6.01
N TRP A 37 -7.74 -1.37 6.18
CA TRP A 37 -8.21 -2.20 5.07
C TRP A 37 -9.08 -1.41 4.08
N HIS A 38 -9.93 -0.52 4.59
CA HIS A 38 -10.78 0.35 3.78
C HIS A 38 -9.96 1.28 2.87
N PHE A 39 -8.77 1.73 3.29
CA PHE A 39 -7.91 2.56 2.44
C PHE A 39 -7.48 1.79 1.19
N LYS A 40 -7.19 0.49 1.32
CA LYS A 40 -6.89 -0.37 0.16
C LYS A 40 -8.09 -0.50 -0.76
N LEU A 41 -9.31 -0.63 -0.21
CA LEU A 41 -10.53 -0.63 -1.03
C LEU A 41 -10.71 0.67 -1.81
N LEU A 42 -10.50 1.82 -1.17
CA LEU A 42 -10.57 3.11 -1.85
C LEU A 42 -9.59 3.17 -3.03
N VAL A 43 -8.34 2.76 -2.83
CA VAL A 43 -7.34 2.71 -3.91
C VAL A 43 -7.79 1.80 -5.06
N VAL A 44 -8.30 0.59 -4.75
CA VAL A 44 -8.82 -0.33 -5.78
C VAL A 44 -9.99 0.28 -6.53
N ALA A 45 -10.97 0.86 -5.82
CA ALA A 45 -12.12 1.52 -6.42
C ALA A 45 -11.72 2.70 -7.31
N THR A 46 -10.74 3.51 -6.87
CA THR A 46 -10.20 4.62 -7.67
C THR A 46 -9.53 4.12 -8.95
N VAL A 47 -8.69 3.09 -8.87
CA VAL A 47 -8.03 2.52 -10.06
C VAL A 47 -9.05 1.95 -11.05
N LEU A 48 -10.05 1.21 -10.56
CA LEU A 48 -11.14 0.68 -11.40
C LEU A 48 -11.96 1.80 -12.05
N TYR A 49 -12.30 2.85 -11.30
CA TYR A 49 -13.07 3.97 -11.81
C TYR A 49 -12.30 4.77 -12.88
N LEU A 50 -11.03 5.07 -12.63
CA LEU A 50 -10.19 5.76 -13.62
C LEU A 50 -9.95 4.89 -14.85
N GLY A 51 -9.79 3.58 -14.69
CA GLY A 51 -9.74 2.63 -15.81
C GLY A 51 -11.04 2.61 -16.62
N PHE A 52 -12.19 2.57 -15.95
CA PHE A 52 -13.50 2.64 -16.61
C PHE A 52 -13.74 3.98 -17.31
N ARG A 53 -13.37 5.10 -16.67
CA ARG A 53 -13.45 6.44 -17.27
C ARG A 53 -12.54 6.60 -18.46
N ALA A 54 -11.32 6.07 -18.40
CA ALA A 54 -10.39 6.04 -19.51
C ALA A 54 -10.95 5.17 -20.65
N TRP A 55 -11.50 3.99 -20.34
CA TRP A 55 -12.21 3.16 -21.32
C TRP A 55 -13.36 3.92 -21.98
N GLN A 56 -14.23 4.56 -21.19
CA GLN A 56 -15.34 5.35 -21.70
C GLN A 56 -14.85 6.49 -22.59
N GLY A 57 -13.81 7.23 -22.19
CA GLY A 57 -13.24 8.31 -23.00
C GLY A 57 -12.55 7.83 -24.28
N ILE A 58 -11.84 6.70 -24.24
CA ILE A 58 -11.12 6.12 -25.39
C ILE A 58 -12.08 5.47 -26.38
N VAL A 59 -13.17 4.83 -25.92
CA VAL A 59 -14.20 4.24 -26.81
C VAL A 59 -14.94 5.30 -27.62
N LEU A 60 -15.04 6.54 -27.11
CA LEU A 60 -15.55 7.70 -27.83
C LEU A 60 -14.50 8.36 -28.78
N ALA A 61 -13.24 7.90 -28.76
CA ALA A 61 -12.12 8.42 -29.53
C ALA A 61 -11.39 7.29 -30.31
N GLU A 62 -12.01 6.86 -31.41
CA GLU A 62 -11.52 6.05 -32.55
C GLU A 62 -10.24 5.15 -32.47
N GLU A 63 -10.44 3.89 -32.92
CA GLU A 63 -9.57 2.87 -33.56
C GLU A 63 -8.40 2.10 -32.87
N HIS A 64 -7.73 2.53 -31.80
CA HIS A 64 -6.56 1.77 -31.24
C HIS A 64 -6.85 0.85 -30.03
N GLY A 65 -8.12 0.56 -29.74
CA GLY A 65 -8.60 0.10 -28.44
C GLY A 65 -8.00 -1.19 -27.85
N VAL A 66 -7.58 -2.15 -28.68
CA VAL A 66 -7.17 -3.49 -28.17
C VAL A 66 -5.72 -3.51 -27.68
N LEU A 67 -4.80 -2.88 -28.41
CA LEU A 67 -3.37 -2.91 -28.05
C LEU A 67 -3.12 -2.11 -26.75
N VAL A 68 -3.75 -0.95 -26.61
CA VAL A 68 -3.65 -0.13 -25.39
C VAL A 68 -4.31 -0.85 -24.21
N TYR A 69 -5.48 -1.45 -24.40
CA TYR A 69 -6.14 -2.23 -23.35
C TYR A 69 -5.28 -3.41 -22.88
N VAL A 70 -4.70 -4.16 -23.82
CA VAL A 70 -3.81 -5.29 -23.51
C VAL A 70 -2.54 -4.80 -22.79
N LEU A 71 -1.93 -3.70 -23.22
CA LEU A 71 -0.76 -3.13 -22.54
C LEU A 71 -1.07 -2.66 -21.12
N VAL A 72 -2.22 -2.02 -20.91
CA VAL A 72 -2.67 -1.62 -19.56
C VAL A 72 -2.97 -2.83 -18.70
N ALA A 73 -3.69 -3.83 -19.23
CA ALA A 73 -3.98 -5.07 -18.50
C ALA A 73 -2.69 -5.82 -18.12
N LEU A 74 -1.74 -5.94 -19.05
CA LEU A 74 -0.43 -6.55 -18.80
C LEU A 74 0.39 -5.74 -17.80
N ALA A 75 0.35 -4.41 -17.83
CA ALA A 75 1.02 -3.56 -16.85
C ALA A 75 0.42 -3.74 -15.45
N VAL A 76 -0.90 -3.80 -15.33
CA VAL A 76 -1.60 -4.04 -14.05
C VAL A 76 -1.27 -5.43 -13.51
N LEU A 77 -1.33 -6.47 -14.35
CA LEU A 77 -0.96 -7.83 -13.97
C LEU A 77 0.52 -7.94 -13.61
N GLY A 78 1.41 -7.28 -14.34
CA GLY A 78 2.84 -7.23 -14.05
C GLY A 78 3.17 -6.54 -12.73
N VAL A 79 2.53 -5.40 -12.44
CA VAL A 79 2.69 -4.69 -11.16
C VAL A 79 2.11 -5.53 -10.01
N GLY A 80 0.96 -6.16 -10.21
CA GLY A 80 0.34 -7.06 -9.23
C GLY A 80 1.22 -8.27 -8.91
N ALA A 81 1.75 -8.93 -9.95
CA ALA A 81 2.67 -10.05 -9.81
C ALA A 81 3.95 -9.64 -9.08
N TRP A 82 4.56 -8.51 -9.46
CA TRP A 82 5.77 -8.02 -8.78
C TRP A 82 5.53 -7.64 -7.31
N ALA A 83 4.36 -7.07 -6.99
CA ALA A 83 3.99 -6.76 -5.61
C ALA A 83 3.83 -8.02 -4.75
N LEU A 84 3.22 -9.07 -5.30
CA LEU A 84 3.09 -10.38 -4.65
C LEU A 84 4.45 -11.05 -4.47
N VAL A 85 5.29 -11.08 -5.52
CA VAL A 85 6.64 -11.65 -5.46
C VAL A 85 7.50 -10.94 -4.42
N ARG A 86 7.52 -9.59 -4.41
CA ARG A 86 8.22 -8.84 -3.36
C ARG A 86 7.67 -9.11 -1.97
N ARG A 87 6.37 -9.36 -1.83
CA ARG A 87 5.79 -9.72 -0.54
C ARG A 87 6.24 -11.11 -0.10
N ALA A 88 6.26 -12.09 -1.00
CA ALA A 88 6.77 -13.43 -0.71
C ALA A 88 8.24 -13.38 -0.24
N HIS A 89 9.11 -12.66 -0.95
CA HIS A 89 10.52 -12.52 -0.56
C HIS A 89 10.71 -11.88 0.83
N ARG A 90 9.92 -10.86 1.18
CA ARG A 90 9.99 -10.25 2.53
C ARG A 90 9.55 -11.22 3.63
N ASN A 91 8.62 -12.11 3.36
CA ASN A 91 8.14 -13.09 4.33
C ASN A 91 9.12 -14.26 4.52
N SER A 92 9.96 -14.58 3.53
CA SER A 92 10.97 -15.64 3.62
C SER A 92 12.27 -15.21 4.31
N ALA A 93 12.44 -13.92 4.57
CA ALA A 93 13.59 -13.35 5.28
C ALA A 93 13.30 -13.07 6.77
N ALA A 94 12.11 -13.44 7.26
CA ALA A 94 11.67 -13.36 8.65
C ALA A 94 11.46 -14.78 9.20
#